data_AF-J2GMQ0-F1
#
_entry.id   AF-J2GMQ0-F1
#
_cell.length_a   1.000
_cell.length_b   1.000
_cell.length_c   1.000
_cell.angle_alpha   90.00
_cell.angle_beta   90.00
_cell.angle_gamma   90.00
#
_symmetry.space_group_name_H-M   'P 1'
#
loop_
_entity.id
_entity.type
_entity.pdbx_description
1 polymer ?
#
loop_
_entity_poly.entity_id
_entity_poly.type
_entity_poly.pdbx_seq_one_letter_code
_entity_poly.pdbx_strand_id
1 'polypeptide(L)'
;MNDNRLIAVLALAIFVPGVLWAVRDYREGQVRLMLFSRRRSTVAVRREDDPRRFRLYTAFNFVLCAVVAVFAVLLFFKPVE
;
A
#
# COMPACT_ATOMS: atom_id res chain seq x y z
N MET A 1 23.48 12.63 1.08
CA MET A 1 22.66 11.40 1.17
C MET A 1 22.70 10.76 -0.21
N ASN A 2 23.10 9.49 -0.36
CA ASN A 2 23.09 8.80 -1.66
C ASN A 2 21.66 8.83 -2.26
N ASP A 3 21.52 9.02 -3.57
CA ASP A 3 20.25 9.02 -4.31
C ASP A 3 19.38 7.80 -3.95
N ASN A 4 20.00 6.62 -3.77
CA ASN A 4 19.28 5.41 -3.35
C ASN A 4 18.58 5.57 -1.99
N ARG A 5 19.24 6.22 -1.02
CA ARG A 5 18.67 6.49 0.32
C ARG A 5 17.59 7.57 0.26
N LEU A 6 17.76 8.58 -0.60
CA LEU A 6 16.74 9.59 -0.83
C LEU A 6 15.47 8.96 -1.44
N ILE A 7 15.63 8.14 -2.47
CA ILE A 7 14.52 7.41 -3.11
C ILE A 7 13.84 6.48 -2.09
N ALA A 8 14.60 5.78 -1.25
CA ALA A 8 14.04 4.94 -0.19
C ALA A 8 13.19 5.74 0.81
N VAL A 9 13.68 6.89 1.27
CA VAL A 9 12.93 7.78 2.18
C VAL A 9 11.68 8.34 1.52
N LEU A 10 11.76 8.76 0.26
CA LEU A 10 10.61 9.23 -0.52
C LEU A 10 9.58 8.13 -0.74
N ALA A 11 10.03 6.91 -1.04
CA ALA A 11 9.16 5.74 -1.15
C ALA A 11 8.42 5.50 0.17
N LEU A 12 9.12 5.52 1.31
CA LEU A 12 8.50 5.40 2.64
C LEU A 12 7.49 6.53 2.92
N ALA A 13 7.82 7.77 2.58
CA ALA A 13 6.94 8.92 2.82
C ALA A 13 5.60 8.82 2.06
N ILE A 14 5.62 8.30 0.83
CA ILE A 14 4.41 8.06 0.03
C ILE A 14 3.68 6.80 0.51
N PHE A 15 4.43 5.80 0.95
CA PHE A 15 3.93 4.49 1.32
C PHE A 15 3.22 4.45 2.67
N VAL A 16 3.77 5.11 3.69
CA VAL A 16 3.24 5.10 5.07
C VAL A 16 1.75 5.52 5.12
N PRO A 17 1.30 6.60 4.45
CA PRO A 17 -0.13 6.92 4.35
C PRO A 17 -0.97 5.79 3.75
N GLY A 18 -0.44 5.09 2.74
CA GLY A 18 -1.08 3.92 2.14
C GLY A 18 -1.33 2.82 3.17
N VAL A 19 -0.30 2.42 3.93
CA VAL A 19 -0.45 1.40 4.99
C VAL A 19 -1.49 1.80 6.02
N LEU A 20 -1.44 3.05 6.50
CA LEU A 20 -2.39 3.55 7.48
C LEU A 20 -3.82 3.47 6.96
N TRP A 21 -4.04 3.80 5.69
CA TRP A 21 -5.36 3.64 5.06
C TRP A 21 -5.75 2.17 4.90
N ALA A 22 -4.86 1.27 4.46
CA ALA A 22 -5.19 -0.16 4.39
C ALA A 22 -5.60 -0.75 5.74
N VAL A 23 -4.89 -0.39 6.81
CA VAL A 23 -5.20 -0.85 8.17
C VAL A 23 -6.53 -0.27 8.64
N ARG A 24 -6.79 1.02 8.36
CA ARG A 24 -8.05 1.67 8.69
C ARG A 24 -9.23 1.04 7.95
N ASP A 25 -9.12 0.87 6.64
CA ASP A 25 -10.10 0.23 5.76
C ASP A 25 -10.45 -1.19 6.24
N TYR A 26 -9.43 -1.96 6.66
CA TYR A 26 -9.63 -3.28 7.23
C TYR A 26 -10.45 -3.24 8.53
N ARG A 27 -10.14 -2.30 9.43
CA ARG A 27 -10.86 -2.12 10.71
C ARG A 27 -12.29 -1.62 10.52
N GLU A 28 -12.51 -0.74 9.56
CA GLU A 28 -13.83 -0.20 9.22
C GLU A 28 -14.67 -1.18 8.40
N GLY A 29 -14.10 -2.31 7.97
CA GLY A 29 -14.80 -3.31 7.16
C GLY A 29 -15.13 -2.82 5.75
N GLN A 30 -14.47 -1.75 5.28
CA GLN A 30 -14.66 -1.17 3.96
C GLN A 30 -13.30 -0.97 3.30
N VAL A 31 -13.03 -1.72 2.23
CA VAL A 31 -11.73 -1.67 1.54
C VAL A 31 -11.84 -1.01 0.18
N ARG A 32 -10.90 -0.11 -0.11
CA ARG A 32 -10.71 0.51 -1.43
C ARG A 32 -9.46 -0.06 -2.08
N LEU A 33 -9.55 -0.45 -3.35
CA LEU A 33 -8.38 -0.95 -4.05
C LEU A 33 -7.40 0.19 -4.38
N MET A 34 -6.15 0.09 -3.92
CA MET A 34 -5.17 1.19 -4.04
C MET A 34 -4.69 1.46 -5.47
N LEU A 35 -4.63 0.44 -6.33
CA LEU A 35 -4.05 0.55 -7.69
C LEU A 35 -5.02 1.05 -8.76
N PHE A 36 -6.32 1.17 -8.47
CA PHE A 36 -7.31 1.68 -9.42
C PHE A 36 -8.11 2.83 -8.79
N SER A 37 -7.44 3.97 -8.63
CA SER A 37 -8.07 5.23 -8.26
C SER A 37 -8.04 6.19 -9.44
N ARG A 38 -8.77 5.87 -10.51
CA ARG A 38 -9.35 6.99 -11.28
C ARG A 38 -10.39 7.59 -10.33
N ARG A 39 -10.24 8.86 -9.94
CA ARG A 39 -11.19 9.61 -9.07
C ARG A 39 -12.68 9.44 -9.44
N ARG A 40 -12.99 8.95 -10.64
CA ARG A 40 -14.34 8.67 -11.15
C ARG A 40 -14.95 7.33 -10.71
N SER A 41 -14.17 6.35 -10.25
CA SER A 41 -14.68 5.04 -9.81
C SER A 41 -13.74 4.46 -8.75
N THR A 42 -13.94 4.87 -7.50
CA THR A 42 -13.34 4.18 -6.35
C THR A 42 -14.05 2.85 -6.18
N VAL A 43 -13.40 1.76 -6.57
CA VAL A 43 -13.94 0.42 -6.36
C VAL A 43 -13.83 0.09 -4.87
N ALA A 44 -14.87 0.43 -4.12
CA ALA A 44 -15.00 0.16 -2.69
C ALA A 44 -15.85 -1.10 -2.51
N VAL A 45 -15.43 -1.96 -1.58
CA VAL A 45 -16.17 -3.17 -1.20
C VAL A 45 -16.30 -3.19 0.32
N ARG A 46 -17.52 -3.40 0.81
CA ARG A 46 -17.76 -3.67 2.23
C ARG A 46 -17.69 -5.17 2.50
N ARG A 47 -17.21 -5.52 3.69
CA ARG A 47 -17.13 -6.92 4.15
C ARG A 47 -18.51 -7.59 4.20
N GLU A 48 -19.54 -6.82 4.54
CA GLU A 48 -20.93 -7.29 4.64
C GLU A 48 -21.53 -7.59 3.26
N ASP A 49 -21.22 -6.77 2.26
CA ASP A 49 -21.77 -6.88 0.91
C ASP A 49 -21.09 -8.01 0.10
N ASP A 50 -19.75 -8.12 0.18
CA ASP A 50 -18.99 -9.16 -0.52
C ASP A 50 -17.72 -9.54 0.26
N PRO A 51 -17.78 -10.57 1.13
CA PRO A 51 -16.65 -10.97 1.96
C PRO A 51 -15.52 -11.66 1.18
N ARG A 52 -15.76 -12.10 -0.06
CA ARG A 52 -14.71 -12.69 -0.91
C ARG A 52 -13.89 -11.58 -1.55
N ARG A 53 -14.54 -10.61 -2.20
CA ARG A 53 -13.84 -9.45 -2.77
C ARG A 53 -13.18 -8.59 -1.71
N PHE A 54 -13.82 -8.40 -0.54
CA PHE A 54 -13.20 -7.69 0.58
C PHE A 54 -11.84 -8.31 0.98
N ARG A 55 -11.79 -9.64 1.12
CA ARG A 55 -10.55 -10.35 1.46
C ARG A 55 -9.50 -10.24 0.37
N LEU A 56 -9.89 -10.38 -0.89
CA LEU A 56 -8.99 -10.22 -2.05
C LEU A 56 -8.37 -8.82 -2.09
N TYR A 57 -9.18 -7.78 -1.95
CA TYR A 57 -8.72 -6.38 -2.02
C TYR A 57 -7.85 -6.02 -0.82
N THR A 58 -8.22 -6.50 0.37
CA THR A 58 -7.39 -6.36 1.57
C THR A 58 -6.04 -7.04 1.36
N ALA A 59 -6.04 -8.32 0.96
CA ALA A 59 -4.80 -9.07 0.74
C ALA A 59 -3.92 -8.40 -0.32
N PHE A 60 -4.52 -7.94 -1.43
CA PHE A 60 -3.81 -7.23 -2.48
C PHE A 60 -3.16 -5.94 -1.98
N ASN A 61 -3.90 -5.11 -1.23
CA ASN A 61 -3.34 -3.89 -0.64
C ASN A 61 -2.19 -4.21 0.33
N PHE A 62 -2.33 -5.25 1.16
CA PHE A 62 -1.25 -5.69 2.06
C PHE A 62 -0.02 -6.20 1.31
N VAL A 63 -0.19 -6.98 0.23
CA VAL A 63 0.92 -7.46 -0.61
C VAL A 63 1.63 -6.29 -1.28
N LEU A 64 0.87 -5.36 -1.87
CA LEU A 64 1.45 -4.14 -2.46
C LEU A 64 2.27 -3.39 -1.41
N CYS A 65 1.74 -3.29 -0.20
CA CYS A 65 2.43 -2.63 0.90
C CYS A 65 3.73 -3.35 1.27
N ALA A 66 3.70 -4.68 1.40
CA ALA A 66 4.88 -5.47 1.71
C ALA A 66 5.97 -5.32 0.63
N VAL A 67 5.58 -5.33 -0.65
CA VAL A 67 6.51 -5.15 -1.78
C VAL A 67 7.22 -3.80 -1.68
N VAL A 68 6.48 -2.70 -1.48
CA VAL A 68 7.07 -1.36 -1.36
C VAL A 68 7.99 -1.26 -0.15
N ALA A 69 7.61 -1.82 1.00
CA ALA A 69 8.45 -1.86 2.19
C ALA A 69 9.77 -2.61 1.94
N VAL A 70 9.71 -3.78 1.29
CA VAL A 70 10.90 -4.57 0.94
C VAL A 70 11.83 -3.78 0.02
N PHE A 71 11.31 -3.19 -1.05
CA PHE A 71 12.15 -2.41 -1.97
C PHE A 71 12.73 -1.15 -1.33
N ALA A 72 11.99 -0.47 -0.46
CA ALA A 72 12.51 0.68 0.28
C ALA A 72 13.68 0.28 1.19
N VAL A 73 13.57 -0.86 1.89
CA VAL A 73 14.66 -1.41 2.72
C VAL A 73 15.87 -1.78 1.86
N LEU A 74 15.66 -2.49 0.75
CA LEU A 74 16.74 -2.87 -0.17
C LEU A 74 17.47 -1.64 -0.73
N LEU A 75 16.73 -0.60 -1.12
CA LEU A 75 17.32 0.65 -1.61
C LEU A 75 18.09 1.41 -0.52
N PHE A 76 17.59 1.39 0.72
CA PHE A 76 18.24 2.06 1.83
C PHE A 76 19.60 1.43 2.17
N PHE A 77 19.67 0.09 2.15
CA PHE A 77 20.89 -0.67 2.43
C PHE A 77 21.75 -0.95 1.19
N LYS A 78 21.31 -0.56 -0.01
CA LYS A 78 22.10 -0.74 -1.24
C LYS A 78 23.46 -0.04 -1.07
N PRO A 79 24.58 -0.78 -1.17
CA PRO A 79 25.91 -0.17 -1.06
C PRO A 79 26.10 0.87 -2.16
N VAL A 80 26.82 1.93 -1.82
CA VAL A 80 27.20 3.00 -2.76
C VAL A 80 28.51 2.53 -3.36
N GLU A 81 28.48 2.11 -4.62
CA GLU A 81 29.72 1.95 -5.41
C GLU A 81 30.32 3.33 -5.72
#